data_AF-A0A0S9PYG4-F1
#
_entry.id   AF-A0A0S9PYG4-F1
#
_cell.length_a   1.000
_cell.length_b   1.000
_cell.length_c   1.000
_cell.angle_alpha   90.00
_cell.angle_beta   90.00
_cell.angle_gamma   90.00
#
_symmetry.space_group_name_H-M   'P 1'
#
loop_
_entity.id
_entity.type
_entity.pdbx_description
1 polymer ?
#
loop_
_entity_poly.entity_id
_entity_poly.type
_entity_poly.pdbx_seq_one_letter_code
_entity_poly.pdbx_strand_id
1 'polypeptide(L)'
;MREHVTLRDPRCVFPGCTVPSRRCDLDHIQPYRDPDHGGRPGQTHPSNLAPLCRHHHRLKTTGSEGSPPWRYHRNPDGTYAWTNPHGWTTLVRVG
;
A
#
# COMPACT_ATOMS: atom_id res chain seq x y z
N MET A 1 -15.18 -4.29 -5.31
CA MET A 1 -13.84 -4.29 -4.67
C MET A 1 -13.16 -2.93 -4.76
N ARG A 2 -12.85 -2.41 -5.97
CA ARG A 2 -12.20 -1.10 -6.13
C ARG A 2 -12.95 0.03 -5.44
N GLU A 3 -14.26 0.13 -5.68
CA GLU A 3 -15.09 1.17 -5.09
C GLU A 3 -15.02 1.19 -3.56
N HIS A 4 -15.15 0.03 -2.92
CA HIS A 4 -14.99 -0.12 -1.47
C HIS A 4 -13.63 0.42 -0.98
N VAL A 5 -12.52 0.09 -1.66
CA VAL A 5 -11.20 0.60 -1.28
C VAL A 5 -11.10 2.11 -1.49
N THR A 6 -11.67 2.65 -2.58
CA THR A 6 -11.64 4.10 -2.85
C THR A 6 -12.53 4.91 -1.91
N LEU A 7 -13.63 4.33 -1.41
CA LEU A 7 -14.49 4.94 -0.40
C LEU A 7 -13.83 4.92 0.98
N ARG A 8 -13.12 3.83 1.31
CA ARG A 8 -12.36 3.71 2.57
C ARG A 8 -11.16 4.65 2.60
N ASP A 9 -10.41 4.72 1.51
CA ASP A 9 -9.19 5.51 1.39
C ASP A 9 -9.33 6.48 0.19
N PRO A 10 -9.68 7.76 0.40
CA PRO A 10 -9.98 8.69 -0.69
C PRO A 10 -8.75 9.17 -1.48
N ARG A 11 -7.54 8.94 -0.95
CA ARG A 11 -6.27 9.34 -1.57
C ARG A 11 -5.20 8.26 -1.34
N CYS A 12 -4.08 8.40 -2.04
CA CYS A 12 -2.90 7.57 -1.84
C CYS A 12 -2.52 7.51 -0.35
N VAL A 13 -2.26 6.31 0.17
CA VAL A 13 -2.01 6.08 1.61
C VAL A 13 -0.57 6.34 2.07
N PHE A 14 0.30 6.77 1.15
CA PHE A 14 1.67 7.17 1.44
C PHE A 14 1.73 8.51 2.20
N PRO A 15 2.70 8.72 3.13
CA PRO A 15 2.82 9.96 3.89
C PRO A 15 2.78 11.23 3.02
N GLY A 16 1.87 12.15 3.34
CA GLY A 16 1.74 13.45 2.67
C GLY A 16 1.21 13.44 1.23
N CYS A 17 0.91 12.27 0.64
CA CYS A 17 0.44 12.22 -0.74
C CYS A 17 -1.04 12.64 -0.86
N THR A 18 -1.33 13.49 -1.85
CA THR A 18 -2.68 14.02 -2.10
C THR A 18 -3.34 13.46 -3.37
N VAL A 19 -2.69 12.53 -4.07
CA VAL A 19 -3.24 11.93 -5.30
C VAL A 19 -4.54 11.19 -4.99
N PRO A 20 -5.67 11.50 -5.68
CA PRO A 20 -6.95 10.84 -5.43
C PRO A 20 -6.88 9.33 -5.70
N SER A 21 -7.52 8.52 -4.86
CA SER A 21 -7.48 7.04 -4.95
C SER A 21 -8.03 6.50 -6.27
N ARG A 22 -8.91 7.24 -6.94
CA ARG A 22 -9.40 6.93 -8.29
C ARG A 22 -8.30 6.93 -9.36
N ARG A 23 -7.17 7.60 -9.11
CA ARG A 23 -5.97 7.64 -9.97
C ARG A 23 -4.84 6.73 -9.47
N CYS A 24 -5.11 5.91 -8.46
CA CYS A 24 -4.13 5.03 -7.85
C CYS A 24 -4.28 3.57 -8.33
N ASP A 25 -3.14 2.88 -8.32
CA ASP A 25 -3.10 1.42 -8.32
C ASP A 25 -3.68 0.93 -6.98
N LEU A 26 -4.30 -0.26 -6.97
CA LEU A 26 -4.64 -0.93 -5.72
C LEU A 26 -3.48 -1.87 -5.36
N ASP A 27 -2.61 -1.41 -4.47
CA ASP A 27 -1.44 -2.16 -4.02
C ASP A 27 -1.85 -3.23 -3.02
N HIS A 28 -1.27 -4.42 -3.15
CA HIS A 28 -1.36 -5.47 -2.15
C HIS A 28 -0.45 -5.14 -0.95
N ILE A 29 -1.03 -4.81 0.20
CA ILE A 29 -0.29 -4.47 1.44
C ILE A 29 0.72 -5.58 1.76
N GLN A 30 0.22 -6.81 1.89
CA GLN A 30 1.05 -8.02 1.82
C GLN A 30 1.21 -8.41 0.35
N PRO A 31 2.46 -8.45 -0.18
CA PRO A 31 2.71 -8.68 -1.60
C PRO A 31 2.03 -9.95 -2.12
N TYR A 32 1.42 -9.84 -3.30
CA TYR A 32 0.90 -10.98 -4.03
C TYR A 32 2.03 -11.97 -4.34
N ARG A 33 1.78 -13.24 -4.08
CA ARG A 33 2.61 -14.37 -4.50
C ARG A 33 1.85 -15.21 -5.48
N ASP A 34 2.53 -15.58 -6.56
CA ASP A 34 1.96 -16.43 -7.58
C ASP A 34 1.54 -17.81 -7.00
N PRO A 35 0.32 -18.30 -7.27
CA PRO A 35 -0.14 -19.59 -6.76
C PRO A 35 0.74 -20.77 -7.14
N ASP A 36 1.32 -20.77 -8.34
CA ASP A 36 2.24 -21.82 -8.80
C ASP A 36 3.57 -21.78 -8.03
N HIS A 37 3.84 -20.66 -7.36
CA HIS A 37 5.00 -20.44 -6.51
C HIS A 37 4.63 -20.43 -5.01
N GLY A 38 3.54 -21.13 -4.63
CA GLY A 38 3.12 -21.28 -3.24
C GLY A 38 2.29 -20.12 -2.68
N GLY A 39 1.76 -19.25 -3.55
CA GLY A 39 0.77 -18.24 -3.19
C GLY A 39 -0.55 -18.87 -2.73
N ARG A 40 -1.17 -18.31 -1.69
CA ARG A 40 -2.49 -18.77 -1.23
C ARG A 40 -3.60 -18.25 -2.15
N PRO A 41 -4.73 -18.96 -2.30
CA PRO A 41 -5.90 -18.37 -2.95
C PRO A 41 -6.43 -17.17 -2.15
N GLY A 42 -7.15 -16.25 -2.83
CA GLY A 42 -7.85 -15.15 -2.17
C GLY A 42 -6.97 -13.97 -1.69
N GLN A 43 -5.70 -13.89 -2.14
CA GLN A 43 -4.78 -12.79 -1.78
C GLN A 43 -5.30 -11.39 -2.16
N THR A 44 -6.14 -11.32 -3.19
CA THR A 44 -6.78 -10.09 -3.65
C THR A 44 -8.12 -9.90 -2.92
N HIS A 45 -8.08 -9.20 -1.79
CA HIS A 45 -9.24 -8.89 -0.97
C HIS A 45 -9.14 -7.45 -0.43
N PRO A 46 -10.25 -6.70 -0.24
CA PRO A 46 -10.20 -5.31 0.24
C PRO A 46 -9.34 -5.05 1.48
N SER A 47 -9.24 -6.01 2.40
CA SER A 47 -8.39 -5.90 3.60
C SER A 47 -6.89 -5.90 3.28
N ASN A 48 -6.48 -6.49 2.16
CA ASN A 48 -5.11 -6.54 1.68
C ASN A 48 -4.83 -5.53 0.56
N LEU A 49 -5.78 -4.67 0.20
CA LEU A 49 -5.58 -3.67 -0.85
C LEU A 49 -5.57 -2.26 -0.26
N ALA A 50 -4.70 -1.38 -0.74
CA ALA A 50 -4.75 0.06 -0.45
C ALA A 50 -4.35 0.88 -1.69
N PRO A 51 -4.88 2.11 -1.86
CA PRO A 51 -4.52 2.92 -3.00
C PRO A 51 -3.11 3.48 -2.87
N LEU A 52 -2.26 3.21 -3.87
CA LEU A 52 -0.97 3.88 -4.06
C LEU A 52 -0.89 4.51 -5.45
N CYS A 53 -0.43 5.76 -5.53
CA CYS A 53 -0.11 6.33 -6.83
C CYS A 53 1.08 5.58 -7.43
N ARG A 54 1.21 5.61 -8.76
CA ARG A 54 2.23 4.83 -9.49
C ARG A 54 3.66 5.02 -8.95
N HIS A 55 3.98 6.23 -8.50
CA HIS A 55 5.28 6.55 -7.90
C HIS A 55 5.50 5.82 -6.56
N HIS A 56 4.58 5.96 -5.60
CA HIS A 56 4.70 5.31 -4.29
C HIS A 56 4.55 3.79 -4.35
N HIS A 57 3.74 3.28 -5.28
CA HIS A 57 3.67 1.83 -5.54
C HIS A 57 5.03 1.28 -5.98
N ARG A 58 5.80 2.02 -6.81
CA ARG A 58 7.18 1.63 -7.17
C ARG A 58 8.12 1.70 -5.97
N LEU A 59 8.08 2.76 -5.16
CA LEU A 59 8.93 2.84 -3.96
C LEU A 59 8.73 1.66 -3.00
N LYS A 60 7.50 1.17 -2.85
CA LYS A 60 7.19 -0.01 -2.04
C LYS A 60 7.61 -1.33 -2.71
N THR A 61 7.58 -1.40 -4.03
CA THR A 61 7.88 -2.64 -4.76
C THR A 61 9.37 -2.83 -4.98
N THR A 62 10.06 -1.78 -5.44
CA THR A 62 11.45 -1.85 -5.89
C THR A 62 12.41 -1.04 -5.03
N GLY A 63 11.91 -0.14 -4.18
CA GLY A 63 12.75 0.84 -3.49
C GLY A 63 13.26 1.94 -4.42
N SER A 64 14.21 2.72 -3.90
CA SER A 64 15.00 3.71 -4.65
C SER A 64 16.42 3.17 -4.86
N GLU A 65 17.18 3.80 -5.74
CA GLU A 65 18.56 3.40 -6.03
C GLU A 65 19.39 3.27 -4.74
N GLY A 66 20.04 2.12 -4.56
CA GLY A 66 20.86 1.82 -3.38
C GLY A 66 20.09 1.65 -2.07
N SER A 67 18.75 1.60 -2.07
CA SER A 67 17.94 1.48 -0.85
C SER A 67 16.90 0.36 -0.95
N PRO A 68 16.65 -0.40 0.14
CA PRO A 68 15.60 -1.41 0.13
C PRO A 68 14.21 -0.79 -0.08
N PRO A 69 13.20 -1.60 -0.47
CA PRO A 69 11.85 -1.09 -0.64
C PRO A 69 11.22 -0.57 0.65
N TRP A 70 10.33 0.41 0.50
CA TRP A 70 9.48 0.86 1.60
C TRP A 70 8.52 -0.26 2.01
N ARG A 71 8.15 -0.29 3.29
CA ARG A 71 7.20 -1.27 3.83
C ARG A 71 6.10 -0.57 4.57
N TYR A 72 4.92 -1.18 4.60
CA TYR A 72 3.83 -0.68 5.42
C TYR A 72 2.86 -1.78 5.80
N HIS A 73 2.07 -1.52 6.84
CA HIS A 73 0.91 -2.32 7.20
C HIS A 73 -0.25 -1.40 7.60
N ARG A 74 -1.46 -1.93 7.52
CA ARG A 74 -2.67 -1.25 7.96
C ARG A 74 -3.00 -1.67 9.39
N ASN A 75 -3.17 -0.70 10.27
CA ASN A 75 -3.53 -0.92 11.67
C ASN A 75 -5.04 -1.17 11.81
N PRO A 76 -5.49 -1.79 12.92
CA PRO A 76 -6.91 -1.99 13.20
C PRO A 76 -7.73 -0.69 13.22
N ASP A 77 -7.13 0.42 13.67
CA ASP A 77 -7.75 1.76 13.73
C ASP A 77 -7.86 2.47 12.37
N GLY A 78 -7.41 1.81 11.30
CA GLY A 78 -7.43 2.31 9.94
C GLY A 78 -6.26 3.21 9.55
N THR A 79 -5.28 3.44 10.44
CA THR A 79 -4.03 4.11 10.08
C THR A 79 -3.09 3.18 9.32
N TYR A 80 -2.13 3.77 8.59
CA TYR A 80 -1.06 3.05 7.91
C TYR A 80 0.28 3.40 8.54
N ALA A 81 1.02 2.40 9.00
CA ALA A 81 2.38 2.56 9.48
C ALA A 81 3.35 2.32 8.33
N TRP A 82 3.96 3.38 7.82
CA TRP A 82 4.97 3.33 6.76
C TRP A 82 6.37 3.36 7.35
N THR A 83 7.17 2.35 7.04
CA THR A 83 8.58 2.26 7.42
C THR A 83 9.45 2.54 6.20
N ASN A 84 10.32 3.54 6.32
CA ASN A 84 11.27 3.90 5.27
C ASN A 84 12.47 2.93 5.25
N PRO A 85 13.33 3.00 4.21
CA PRO A 85 14.50 2.12 4.08
C PRO A 85 15.51 2.22 5.24
N HIS A 86 15.47 3.30 6.00
CA HIS A 86 16.32 3.55 7.17
C HIS A 86 15.66 3.16 8.51
N GLY A 87 14.46 2.58 8.47
CA GLY A 87 13.76 2.10 9.67
C GLY A 87 12.84 3.11 10.36
N TRP A 88 12.77 4.35 9.87
CA TRP A 88 11.86 5.36 10.45
C TRP A 88 10.42 5.05 10.07
N THR A 89 9.54 5.12 11.06
CA THR A 89 8.12 4.82 10.87
C THR A 89 7.25 6.05 11.07
N THR A 90 6.36 6.29 10.11
CA THR A 90 5.38 7.39 10.12
C THR A 90 3.97 6.81 10.05
N LEU A 91 3.09 7.29 10.93
CA LEU A 91 1.66 6.97 10.88
C LEU A 91 0.93 7.91 9.91
N VAL A 92 0.11 7.32 9.04
CA VAL A 92 -0.70 8.04 8.07
C VAL A 92 -2.17 7.75 8.32
N ARG A 93 -2.98 8.80 8.47
CA ARG A 93 -4.43 8.72 8.45
C ARG A 93 -4.99 9.35 7.18
N VAL A 94 -5.88 8.62 6.53
CA VAL A 94 -6.37 8.95 5.19
C VAL A 94 -7.89 9.10 5.26
N GLY A 95 -8.35 10.18 5.89
CA GLY A 95 -9.78 10.38 6.17
C GLY A 95 -10.22 9.66 7.44
#